data_AF-A0A8T2WN40-F1
#
_entry.id   AF-A0A8T2WN40-F1
#
_cell.length_a   1.000
_cell.length_b   1.000
_cell.length_c   1.000
_cell.angle_alpha   90.00
_cell.angle_beta   90.00
_cell.angle_gamma   90.00
#
_symmetry.space_group_name_H-M   'P 1'
#
loop_
_entity.id
_entity.type
_entity.pdbx_description
1 polymer ?
#
loop_
_entity_poly.entity_id
_entity_poly.type
_entity_poly.pdbx_seq_one_letter_code
_entity_poly.pdbx_strand_id
1 'polypeptide(L)'
;MPRPVHEELERWKAVKFPVPKDYGFSEPNKILQKEFYTYAKEDNFNALFGLLSDKLEHVSSEEVLNVIFKHVAASGNSLLHVAASHGSEGVTQLLCHHFPLLITRKNFLGDNALHLAARAGRFNTIQNLVKHVKIHHRTLELASLLRMKNNKGNTPLHDAVIKGCREVASFLVYEDLEVSYHKNKEHKSPLYLAVESCDEEMIASFIEAMPEGNL
;
A
#
# COMPACT_ATOMS: atom_id res chain seq x y z
N MET A 1 -24.40 -5.13 18.31
CA MET A 1 -24.10 -6.14 17.26
C MET A 1 -23.04 -5.56 16.35
N PRO A 2 -22.02 -6.32 15.92
CA PRO A 2 -21.05 -5.85 14.94
C PRO A 2 -21.76 -5.47 13.62
N ARG A 3 -21.18 -4.54 12.85
CA ARG A 3 -21.70 -4.23 11.50
C ARG A 3 -21.45 -5.44 10.58
N PRO A 4 -22.34 -5.77 9.62
CA PRO A 4 -22.22 -6.97 8.78
C PRO A 4 -20.84 -7.12 8.11
N VAL A 5 -20.27 -6.03 7.61
CA VAL A 5 -18.93 -6.00 6.97
C VAL A 5 -17.81 -6.44 7.92
N HIS A 6 -17.90 -6.10 9.22
CA HIS A 6 -16.91 -6.50 10.21
C HIS A 6 -16.95 -8.02 10.46
N GLU A 7 -18.13 -8.62 10.50
CA GLU A 7 -18.28 -10.07 10.70
C GLU A 7 -17.70 -10.86 9.52
N GLU A 8 -17.95 -10.38 8.30
CA GLU A 8 -17.40 -11.00 7.09
C GLU A 8 -15.87 -10.88 7.03
N LEU A 9 -15.32 -9.73 7.42
CA LEU A 9 -13.87 -9.55 7.45
C LEU A 9 -13.20 -10.50 8.46
N GLU A 10 -13.74 -10.63 9.66
CA GLU A 10 -13.23 -11.55 10.67
C GLU A 10 -13.35 -13.01 10.24
N ARG A 11 -14.44 -13.37 9.55
CA ARG A 11 -14.58 -14.69 8.92
C ARG A 11 -13.44 -14.96 7.94
N TRP A 12 -13.11 -13.99 7.08
CA TRP A 12 -12.03 -14.17 6.10
C TRP A 12 -10.62 -14.16 6.72
N LYS A 13 -10.41 -13.44 7.82
CA LYS A 13 -9.15 -13.53 8.59
C LYS A 13 -8.92 -14.91 9.18
N ALA A 14 -9.98 -15.64 9.54
CA ALA A 14 -9.87 -16.98 10.10
C ALA A 14 -9.46 -18.07 9.07
N VAL A 15 -9.60 -17.81 7.76
CA VAL A 15 -9.24 -18.76 6.70
C VAL A 15 -7.72 -18.86 6.58
N LYS A 16 -7.19 -20.08 6.47
CA LYS A 16 -5.74 -20.29 6.34
C LYS A 16 -5.31 -20.30 4.89
N PHE A 17 -4.55 -19.29 4.48
CA PHE A 17 -3.90 -19.25 3.17
C PHE A 17 -2.45 -19.76 3.22
N PRO A 18 -1.93 -20.27 2.08
CA PRO A 18 -0.56 -20.78 2.02
C PRO A 18 0.46 -19.65 2.18
N VAL A 19 1.60 -19.98 2.80
CA VAL A 19 2.75 -19.09 2.93
C VAL A 19 3.77 -19.44 1.83
N PRO A 20 4.38 -18.46 1.14
CA PRO A 20 5.44 -18.74 0.18
C PRO A 20 6.61 -19.50 0.82
N LYS A 21 7.10 -20.56 0.15
CA LYS A 21 8.29 -21.31 0.59
C LYS A 21 9.60 -20.56 0.30
N ASP A 22 9.61 -19.80 -0.79
CA ASP A 22 10.72 -18.94 -1.19
C ASP A 22 10.25 -17.49 -1.32
N TYR A 23 11.01 -16.59 -0.72
CA TYR A 23 10.80 -15.14 -0.77
C TYR A 23 11.32 -14.52 -2.08
N GLY A 24 11.85 -15.33 -3.00
CA GLY A 24 12.30 -14.91 -4.31
C GLY A 24 11.10 -14.50 -5.14
N PHE A 25 10.80 -13.20 -5.18
CA PHE A 25 9.87 -12.64 -6.16
C PHE A 25 10.46 -12.87 -7.55
N SER A 26 10.14 -14.03 -8.15
CA SER A 26 10.36 -14.23 -9.58
C SER A 26 9.69 -13.10 -10.34
N GLU A 27 10.28 -12.65 -11.45
CA GLU A 27 9.71 -11.56 -12.22
C GLU A 27 8.23 -11.82 -12.54
N PRO A 28 7.36 -10.80 -12.40
CA PRO A 28 5.96 -10.96 -12.73
C PRO A 28 5.82 -11.35 -14.20
N ASN A 29 5.40 -12.57 -14.47
CA ASN A 29 5.40 -13.14 -15.82
C ASN A 29 4.00 -13.36 -16.40
N LYS A 30 2.95 -13.02 -15.64
CA LYS A 30 1.55 -13.24 -16.04
C LYS A 30 0.65 -12.06 -15.68
N ILE A 31 -0.34 -11.83 -16.54
CA ILE A 31 -1.35 -10.78 -16.38
C ILE A 31 -2.34 -11.19 -15.28
N LEU A 32 -2.68 -10.23 -14.41
CA LEU A 32 -3.74 -10.39 -13.42
C LEU A 32 -5.09 -10.55 -14.12
N GLN A 33 -5.77 -11.67 -13.84
CA GLN A 33 -7.08 -11.93 -14.44
C GLN A 33 -8.07 -10.82 -14.05
N LYS A 34 -9.00 -10.54 -14.97
CA LYS A 34 -9.91 -9.40 -14.90
C LYS A 34 -10.73 -9.42 -13.60
N GLU A 35 -11.15 -10.59 -13.15
CA GLU A 35 -11.94 -10.82 -11.96
C GLU A 35 -11.19 -10.35 -10.70
N PHE A 36 -9.96 -10.83 -10.50
CA PHE A 36 -9.11 -10.43 -9.38
C PHE A 36 -8.82 -8.93 -9.38
N TYR A 37 -8.59 -8.35 -10.58
CA TYR A 37 -8.41 -6.91 -10.72
C TYR A 37 -9.68 -6.13 -10.31
N THR A 38 -10.85 -6.51 -10.84
CA THR A 38 -12.12 -5.84 -10.57
C THR A 38 -12.47 -5.93 -9.08
N TYR A 39 -12.33 -7.10 -8.46
CA TYR A 39 -12.64 -7.26 -7.04
C TYR A 39 -11.69 -6.46 -6.15
N ALA A 40 -10.40 -6.41 -6.48
CA ALA A 40 -9.45 -5.57 -5.75
C ALA A 40 -9.71 -4.09 -5.92
N LYS A 41 -10.17 -3.67 -7.11
CA LYS A 41 -10.53 -2.27 -7.41
C LYS A 41 -11.80 -1.82 -6.70
N GLU A 42 -12.81 -2.67 -6.63
CA GLU A 42 -14.15 -2.35 -6.12
C GLU A 42 -14.33 -2.69 -4.64
N ASP A 43 -13.26 -3.10 -3.95
CA ASP A 43 -13.27 -3.58 -2.57
C ASP A 43 -14.21 -4.77 -2.32
N ASN A 44 -14.42 -5.61 -3.33
CA ASN A 44 -15.23 -6.82 -3.22
C ASN A 44 -14.41 -7.97 -2.62
N PHE A 45 -14.04 -7.83 -1.35
CA PHE A 45 -13.21 -8.78 -0.65
C PHE A 45 -13.86 -10.16 -0.52
N ASN A 46 -15.19 -10.24 -0.41
CA ASN A 46 -15.92 -11.51 -0.37
C ASN A 46 -15.74 -12.31 -1.67
N ALA A 47 -15.91 -11.68 -2.84
CA ALA A 47 -15.68 -12.35 -4.11
C ALA A 47 -14.19 -12.69 -4.32
N LEU A 48 -13.29 -11.78 -3.93
CA LEU A 48 -11.84 -12.00 -4.06
C LEU A 48 -11.38 -13.21 -3.24
N PHE A 49 -11.67 -13.23 -1.94
CA PHE A 49 -11.22 -14.30 -1.05
C PHE A 49 -12.05 -15.57 -1.20
N GLY A 50 -13.31 -15.48 -1.63
CA GLY A 50 -14.11 -16.61 -2.09
C GLY A 50 -13.44 -17.35 -3.24
N LEU A 51 -13.02 -16.62 -4.28
CA LEU A 51 -12.35 -17.20 -5.43
C LEU A 51 -10.95 -17.76 -5.09
N LEU A 52 -10.22 -17.11 -4.18
CA LEU A 52 -8.95 -17.64 -3.68
C LEU A 52 -9.14 -18.92 -2.86
N SER A 53 -10.18 -18.99 -2.03
CA SER A 53 -10.51 -20.19 -1.25
C SER A 53 -10.93 -21.35 -2.16
N ASP A 54 -11.78 -21.08 -3.15
CA ASP A 54 -12.20 -22.06 -4.17
C ASP A 54 -10.98 -22.64 -4.93
N LYS A 55 -10.06 -21.76 -5.36
CA LYS A 55 -8.79 -22.20 -5.98
C LYS A 55 -7.89 -22.99 -5.03
N LEU A 56 -7.89 -22.66 -3.74
CA LEU A 56 -7.12 -23.39 -2.75
C LEU A 56 -7.66 -24.81 -2.56
N GLU A 57 -8.98 -24.98 -2.57
CA GLU A 57 -9.67 -26.26 -2.41
C GLU A 57 -9.59 -27.15 -3.66
N HIS A 58 -9.73 -26.55 -4.85
CA HIS A 58 -9.91 -27.30 -6.09
C HIS A 58 -8.70 -27.33 -7.03
N VAL A 59 -7.73 -26.42 -6.87
CA VAL A 59 -6.57 -26.32 -7.79
C VAL A 59 -5.28 -26.67 -7.08
N SER A 60 -4.69 -25.72 -6.34
CA SER A 60 -3.49 -25.94 -5.52
C SER A 60 -3.11 -24.68 -4.74
N SER A 61 -2.37 -24.87 -3.65
CA SER A 61 -1.71 -23.77 -2.93
C SER A 61 -0.74 -22.97 -3.81
N GLU A 62 -0.09 -23.62 -4.77
CA GLU A 62 0.87 -22.95 -5.67
C GLU A 62 0.17 -21.97 -6.61
N GLU A 63 -1.01 -22.32 -7.13
CA GLU A 63 -1.77 -21.41 -7.99
C GLU A 63 -2.27 -20.18 -7.25
N VAL A 64 -2.74 -20.35 -6.01
CA VAL A 64 -3.10 -19.22 -5.14
C VAL A 64 -1.89 -18.29 -4.93
N LEU A 65 -0.72 -18.84 -4.60
CA LEU A 65 0.50 -18.06 -4.43
C LEU A 65 0.93 -17.36 -5.75
N ASN A 66 0.77 -18.01 -6.90
CA ASN A 66 1.06 -17.39 -8.20
C ASN A 66 0.14 -16.20 -8.48
N VAL A 67 -1.17 -16.31 -8.21
CA VAL A 67 -2.12 -15.20 -8.34
C VAL A 67 -1.73 -14.03 -7.44
N ILE A 68 -1.38 -14.30 -6.19
CA ILE A 68 -1.03 -13.26 -5.21
C ILE A 68 0.31 -12.58 -5.55
N PHE A 69 1.34 -13.37 -5.87
CA PHE A 69 2.72 -12.88 -5.93
C PHE A 69 3.31 -12.72 -7.33
N LYS A 70 2.81 -13.44 -8.34
CA LYS A 70 3.38 -13.40 -9.71
C LYS A 70 2.49 -12.67 -10.70
N HIS A 71 1.17 -12.72 -10.54
CA HIS A 71 0.26 -12.03 -11.44
C HIS A 71 0.25 -10.52 -11.17
N VAL A 72 0.24 -9.72 -12.24
CA VAL A 72 0.24 -8.24 -12.15
C VAL A 72 -0.71 -7.61 -13.15
N ALA A 73 -1.31 -6.50 -12.74
CA ALA A 73 -2.03 -5.59 -13.61
C ALA A 73 -1.06 -4.71 -14.42
N ALA A 74 -1.60 -3.74 -15.15
CA ALA A 74 -0.82 -2.76 -15.90
C ALA A 74 0.29 -2.13 -15.03
N SER A 75 1.44 -1.87 -15.65
CA SER A 75 2.64 -1.31 -15.00
C SER A 75 3.20 -2.16 -13.84
N GLY A 76 2.89 -3.46 -13.79
CA GLY A 76 3.44 -4.36 -12.78
C GLY A 76 2.74 -4.28 -11.42
N ASN A 77 1.54 -3.70 -11.36
CA ASN A 77 0.80 -3.54 -10.12
C ASN A 77 0.31 -4.89 -9.57
N SER A 78 0.68 -5.22 -8.33
CA SER A 78 0.08 -6.35 -7.60
C SER A 78 -1.36 -6.05 -7.16
N LEU A 79 -2.05 -7.04 -6.61
CA LEU A 79 -3.37 -6.84 -6.00
C LEU A 79 -3.38 -5.74 -4.94
N LEU A 80 -2.34 -5.69 -4.10
CA LEU A 80 -2.22 -4.66 -3.06
C LEU A 80 -2.04 -3.26 -3.66
N HIS A 81 -1.30 -3.13 -4.76
CA HIS A 81 -1.17 -1.86 -5.49
C HIS A 81 -2.52 -1.37 -6.01
N VAL A 82 -3.30 -2.28 -6.62
CA VAL A 82 -4.63 -1.96 -7.15
C VAL A 82 -5.59 -1.55 -6.03
N ALA A 83 -5.63 -2.30 -4.92
CA ALA A 83 -6.46 -1.97 -3.77
C ALA A 83 -6.06 -0.62 -3.15
N ALA A 84 -4.75 -0.39 -2.98
CA ALA A 84 -4.22 0.86 -2.42
C ALA A 84 -4.56 2.09 -3.27
N SER A 85 -4.48 2.01 -4.60
CA SER A 85 -4.83 3.15 -5.46
C SER A 85 -6.32 3.50 -5.45
N HIS A 86 -7.18 2.50 -5.25
CA HIS A 86 -8.64 2.67 -5.28
C HIS A 86 -9.25 2.93 -3.90
N GLY A 87 -8.48 2.78 -2.84
CA GLY A 87 -8.98 2.98 -1.47
C GLY A 87 -9.74 1.78 -0.93
N SER A 88 -9.49 0.59 -1.46
CA SER A 88 -10.21 -0.64 -1.13
C SER A 88 -9.73 -1.19 0.21
N GLU A 89 -10.40 -0.79 1.29
CA GLU A 89 -9.97 -1.03 2.66
C GLU A 89 -10.06 -2.51 3.06
N GLY A 90 -11.16 -3.19 2.76
CA GLY A 90 -11.37 -4.59 3.13
C GLY A 90 -10.37 -5.52 2.45
N VAL A 91 -10.18 -5.33 1.13
CA VAL A 91 -9.17 -6.07 0.35
C VAL A 91 -7.77 -5.76 0.88
N THR A 92 -7.45 -4.50 1.14
CA THR A 92 -6.13 -4.12 1.68
C THR A 92 -5.84 -4.80 3.01
N GLN A 93 -6.81 -4.80 3.93
CA GLN A 93 -6.65 -5.41 5.26
C GLN A 93 -6.44 -6.92 5.16
N LEU A 94 -7.24 -7.63 4.36
CA LEU A 94 -7.09 -9.08 4.21
C LEU A 94 -5.81 -9.47 3.47
N LEU A 95 -5.41 -8.71 2.43
CA LEU A 95 -4.14 -8.96 1.75
C LEU A 95 -2.95 -8.74 2.69
N CYS A 96 -2.96 -7.71 3.52
CA CYS A 96 -1.89 -7.48 4.50
C CYS A 96 -1.88 -8.53 5.61
N HIS A 97 -3.06 -9.00 6.03
CA HIS A 97 -3.18 -10.04 7.05
C HIS A 97 -2.63 -11.40 6.56
N HIS A 98 -3.05 -11.84 5.37
CA HIS A 98 -2.67 -13.16 4.84
C HIS A 98 -1.32 -13.16 4.11
N PHE A 99 -0.97 -12.04 3.47
CA PHE A 99 0.20 -11.93 2.60
C PHE A 99 1.01 -10.66 2.92
N PRO A 100 1.53 -10.51 4.15
CA PRO A 100 2.16 -9.26 4.61
C PRO A 100 3.36 -8.82 3.75
N LEU A 101 4.04 -9.76 3.09
CA LEU A 101 5.16 -9.46 2.18
C LEU A 101 4.77 -8.66 0.94
N LEU A 102 3.49 -8.61 0.55
CA LEU A 102 3.06 -7.83 -0.61
C LEU A 102 3.38 -6.35 -0.47
N ILE A 103 3.50 -5.83 0.75
CA ILE A 103 3.74 -4.41 1.00
C ILE A 103 5.15 -3.95 0.61
N THR A 104 6.11 -4.88 0.51
CA THR A 104 7.50 -4.58 0.07
C THR A 104 7.65 -4.59 -1.44
N ARG A 105 6.63 -5.08 -2.16
CA ARG A 105 6.69 -5.26 -3.60
C ARG A 105 6.69 -3.90 -4.30
N LYS A 106 7.51 -3.80 -5.35
CA LYS A 106 7.53 -2.66 -6.27
C LYS A 106 6.87 -3.02 -7.59
N ASN A 107 6.15 -2.07 -8.19
CA ASN A 107 5.68 -2.18 -9.57
C ASN A 107 6.81 -1.77 -10.57
N PHE A 108 6.51 -1.73 -11.87
CA PHE A 108 7.50 -1.38 -12.90
C PHE A 108 7.95 0.09 -12.86
N LEU A 109 7.21 0.96 -12.15
CA LEU A 109 7.60 2.33 -11.88
C LEU A 109 8.42 2.47 -10.60
N GLY A 110 8.70 1.37 -9.90
CA GLY A 110 9.37 1.37 -8.61
C GLY A 110 8.46 1.81 -7.44
N ASP A 111 7.17 2.02 -7.69
CA ASP A 111 6.20 2.39 -6.67
C ASP A 111 5.90 1.17 -5.78
N ASN A 112 5.77 1.39 -4.48
CA ASN A 112 5.14 0.45 -3.55
C ASN A 112 3.66 0.82 -3.34
N ALA A 113 2.91 0.04 -2.56
CA ALA A 113 1.50 0.31 -2.29
C ALA A 113 1.25 1.68 -1.64
N LEU A 114 2.17 2.16 -0.80
CA LEU A 114 2.05 3.47 -0.14
C LEU A 114 2.16 4.63 -1.14
N HIS A 115 2.99 4.52 -2.19
CA HIS A 115 3.05 5.54 -3.25
C HIS A 115 1.69 5.69 -3.92
N LEU A 116 1.02 4.57 -4.24
CA LEU A 116 -0.26 4.61 -4.93
C LEU A 116 -1.39 5.14 -4.04
N ALA A 117 -1.43 4.74 -2.77
CA ALA A 117 -2.37 5.29 -1.81
C ALA A 117 -2.16 6.80 -1.60
N ALA A 118 -0.90 7.24 -1.47
CA ALA A 118 -0.53 8.64 -1.30
C ALA A 118 -0.90 9.50 -2.51
N ARG A 119 -0.52 9.06 -3.71
CA ARG A 119 -0.84 9.72 -4.99
C ARG A 119 -2.34 9.84 -5.24
N ALA A 120 -3.13 8.89 -4.73
CA ALA A 120 -4.58 8.86 -4.90
C ALA A 120 -5.35 9.46 -3.71
N GLY A 121 -4.67 9.98 -2.68
CA GLY A 121 -5.31 10.59 -1.51
C GLY A 121 -6.11 9.60 -0.65
N ARG A 122 -5.75 8.31 -0.62
CA ARG A 122 -6.50 7.27 0.10
C ARG A 122 -6.08 7.20 1.57
N PHE A 123 -6.58 8.14 2.37
CA PHE A 123 -6.19 8.30 3.78
C PHE A 123 -6.42 7.04 4.65
N ASN A 124 -7.65 6.50 4.67
CA ASN A 124 -7.92 5.31 5.49
C ASN A 124 -7.07 4.10 5.07
N THR A 125 -6.87 3.93 3.77
CA THR A 125 -6.07 2.83 3.23
C THR A 125 -4.59 2.96 3.58
N ILE A 126 -4.01 4.17 3.47
CA ILE A 126 -2.61 4.37 3.86
C ILE A 126 -2.41 4.19 5.36
N GLN A 127 -3.37 4.63 6.19
CA GLN A 127 -3.35 4.37 7.63
C GLN A 127 -3.41 2.86 7.94
N ASN A 128 -4.28 2.11 7.26
CA ASN A 128 -4.37 0.66 7.43
C ASN A 128 -3.06 -0.03 7.04
N LEU A 129 -2.44 0.35 5.91
CA LEU A 129 -1.13 -0.16 5.49
C LEU A 129 -0.06 0.08 6.56
N VAL A 130 0.08 1.32 7.05
CA VAL A 130 1.08 1.67 8.08
C VAL A 130 0.83 0.92 9.39
N LYS A 131 -0.43 0.81 9.84
CA LYS A 131 -0.81 0.03 11.03
C LYS A 131 -0.42 -1.43 10.89
N HIS A 132 -0.66 -2.05 9.73
CA HIS A 132 -0.25 -3.42 9.48
C HIS A 132 1.27 -3.62 9.54
N VAL A 133 2.06 -2.72 8.93
CA VAL A 133 3.53 -2.78 9.02
C VAL A 133 3.98 -2.73 10.49
N LYS A 134 3.39 -1.81 11.27
CA LYS A 134 3.67 -1.72 12.71
C LYS A 134 3.34 -3.04 13.40
N ILE A 135 2.13 -3.59 13.27
CA ILE A 135 1.78 -4.86 13.95
C ILE A 135 2.75 -6.01 13.60
N HIS A 136 3.28 -6.03 12.36
CA HIS A 136 4.23 -7.04 11.89
C HIS A 136 5.71 -6.66 12.06
N HIS A 137 6.05 -5.84 13.09
CA HIS A 137 7.38 -5.26 13.44
C HIS A 137 8.61 -6.20 13.33
N ARG A 138 8.46 -7.52 13.26
CA ARG A 138 9.58 -8.47 13.19
C ARG A 138 10.21 -8.64 11.81
N THR A 139 9.53 -8.22 10.74
CA THR A 139 9.97 -8.49 9.36
C THR A 139 10.14 -7.26 8.48
N LEU A 140 9.56 -6.12 8.88
CA LEU A 140 9.44 -4.94 8.02
C LEU A 140 9.80 -3.67 8.79
N GLU A 141 10.70 -2.87 8.23
CA GLU A 141 11.04 -1.56 8.77
C GLU A 141 10.14 -0.51 8.12
N LEU A 142 9.24 0.09 8.90
CA LEU A 142 8.30 1.11 8.42
C LEU A 142 9.02 2.26 7.72
N ALA A 143 10.08 2.79 8.34
CA ALA A 143 10.90 3.86 7.77
C ALA A 143 11.42 3.50 6.37
N SER A 144 11.86 2.26 6.15
CA SER A 144 12.32 1.79 4.85
C SER A 144 11.23 1.85 3.77
N LEU A 145 9.98 1.53 4.13
CA LEU A 145 8.84 1.60 3.22
C LEU A 145 8.38 3.04 2.95
N LEU A 146 8.39 3.89 3.97
CA LEU A 146 8.04 5.32 3.88
C LEU A 146 9.09 6.12 3.09
N ARG A 147 10.38 5.77 3.21
CA ARG A 147 11.50 6.43 2.52
C ARG A 147 11.86 5.79 1.19
N MET A 148 11.20 4.69 0.83
CA MET A 148 11.42 4.00 -0.44
C MET A 148 11.22 4.94 -1.61
N LYS A 149 12.18 4.97 -2.52
CA LYS A 149 12.12 5.80 -3.73
C LYS A 149 11.69 5.00 -4.94
N ASN A 150 10.74 5.54 -5.70
CA ASN A 150 10.35 5.03 -7.01
C ASN A 150 11.36 5.43 -8.12
N ASN A 151 11.04 5.13 -9.38
CA ASN A 151 11.94 5.39 -10.51
C ASN A 151 12.18 6.90 -10.78
N LYS A 152 11.34 7.79 -10.25
CA LYS A 152 11.55 9.25 -10.27
C LYS A 152 12.36 9.75 -9.07
N GLY A 153 12.72 8.86 -8.15
CA GLY A 153 13.32 9.21 -6.87
C GLY A 153 12.32 9.71 -5.83
N ASN A 154 11.01 9.73 -6.16
CA ASN A 154 9.97 10.19 -5.25
C ASN A 154 9.73 9.13 -4.17
N THR A 155 9.48 9.59 -2.96
CA THR A 155 8.89 8.80 -1.86
C THR A 155 7.36 8.91 -1.91
N PRO A 156 6.58 8.11 -1.17
CA PRO A 156 5.14 8.30 -1.03
C PRO A 156 4.76 9.74 -0.63
N LEU A 157 5.55 10.39 0.25
CA LEU A 157 5.29 11.78 0.64
C LEU A 157 5.46 12.76 -0.53
N HIS A 158 6.46 12.57 -1.41
CA HIS A 158 6.57 13.41 -2.62
C HIS A 158 5.30 13.32 -3.46
N ASP A 159 4.78 12.11 -3.65
CA ASP A 159 3.58 11.89 -4.47
C ASP A 159 2.33 12.49 -3.83
N ALA A 160 2.18 12.43 -2.49
CA ALA A 160 1.11 13.11 -1.78
C ALA A 160 1.18 14.64 -1.99
N VAL A 161 2.37 15.24 -1.84
CA VAL A 161 2.57 16.69 -2.02
C VAL A 161 2.29 17.11 -3.46
N ILE A 162 2.86 16.41 -4.45
CA ILE A 162 2.65 16.70 -5.88
C ILE A 162 1.16 16.62 -6.28
N LYS A 163 0.38 15.81 -5.56
CA LYS A 163 -1.06 15.65 -5.79
C LYS A 163 -1.94 16.49 -4.87
N GLY A 164 -1.37 17.30 -3.98
CA GLY A 164 -2.12 18.12 -3.03
C GLY A 164 -2.90 17.31 -1.98
N CYS A 165 -2.51 16.05 -1.74
CA CYS A 165 -3.19 15.15 -0.80
C CYS A 165 -2.76 15.43 0.65
N ARG A 166 -3.22 16.57 1.20
CA ARG A 166 -2.76 17.12 2.49
C ARG A 166 -2.92 16.17 3.66
N GLU A 167 -4.09 15.57 3.85
CA GLU A 167 -4.35 14.65 4.97
C GLU A 167 -3.37 13.47 4.97
N VAL A 168 -3.09 12.92 3.79
CA VAL A 168 -2.11 11.84 3.64
C VAL A 168 -0.70 12.36 3.89
N ALA A 169 -0.36 13.55 3.40
CA ALA A 169 0.94 14.15 3.59
C ALA A 169 1.22 14.41 5.08
N SER A 170 0.29 15.03 5.82
CA SER A 170 0.37 15.23 7.27
C SER A 170 0.59 13.91 8.00
N PHE A 171 -0.19 12.88 7.67
CA PHE A 171 -0.04 11.58 8.31
C PHE A 171 1.33 10.96 8.05
N LEU A 172 1.84 11.05 6.83
CA LEU A 172 3.18 10.55 6.51
C LEU A 172 4.30 11.32 7.20
N VAL A 173 4.16 12.64 7.39
CA VAL A 173 5.10 13.46 8.16
C VAL A 173 5.09 13.08 9.64
N TYR A 174 3.90 12.88 10.22
CA TYR A 174 3.75 12.43 11.60
C TYR A 174 4.40 11.06 11.83
N GLU A 175 4.25 10.16 10.86
CA GLU A 175 4.83 8.81 10.91
C GLU A 175 6.36 8.79 10.75
N ASP A 176 6.91 9.70 9.94
CA ASP A 176 8.36 9.81 9.71
C ASP A 176 8.75 11.21 9.20
N LEU A 177 9.07 12.12 10.12
CA LEU A 177 9.44 13.51 9.79
C LEU A 177 10.65 13.60 8.84
N GLU A 178 11.58 12.64 8.90
CA GLU A 178 12.81 12.67 8.10
C GLU A 178 12.51 12.57 6.59
N VAL A 179 11.39 11.95 6.21
CA VAL A 179 11.00 11.77 4.81
C VAL A 179 10.73 13.12 4.11
N SER A 180 10.39 14.17 4.86
CA SER A 180 10.17 15.54 4.36
C SER A 180 11.42 16.18 3.74
N TYR A 181 12.61 15.67 4.07
CA TYR A 181 13.90 16.20 3.61
C TYR A 181 14.56 15.34 2.53
N HIS A 182 14.02 14.14 2.26
CA HIS A 182 14.57 13.25 1.24
C HIS A 182 14.41 13.85 -0.15
N LYS A 183 15.48 13.92 -0.93
CA LYS A 183 15.46 14.49 -2.29
C LYS A 183 15.14 13.44 -3.35
N ASN A 184 14.30 13.78 -4.32
CA ASN A 184 14.09 12.99 -5.54
C ASN A 184 15.23 13.18 -6.56
N LYS A 185 15.06 12.65 -7.78
CA LYS A 185 16.05 12.79 -8.87
C LYS A 185 16.21 14.21 -9.40
N GLU A 186 15.24 15.08 -9.15
CA GLU A 186 15.32 16.52 -9.45
C GLU A 186 15.95 17.32 -8.29
N HIS A 187 16.49 16.62 -7.28
CA HIS A 187 17.05 17.20 -6.07
C HIS A 187 16.05 17.99 -5.19
N LYS A 188 14.75 17.76 -5.39
CA LYS A 188 13.67 18.39 -4.64
C LYS A 188 13.17 17.46 -3.55
N SER A 189 12.99 17.97 -2.33
CA SER A 189 12.31 17.24 -1.25
C SER A 189 10.81 17.54 -1.23
N PRO A 190 9.97 16.75 -0.51
CA PRO A 190 8.55 17.06 -0.40
C PRO A 190 8.30 18.44 0.20
N LEU A 191 9.07 18.81 1.24
CA LEU A 191 8.98 20.15 1.83
C LEU A 191 9.36 21.24 0.82
N TYR A 192 10.42 21.03 0.03
CA TYR A 192 10.80 21.98 -1.02
C TYR A 192 9.69 22.12 -2.07
N LEU A 193 9.08 21.01 -2.50
CA LEU A 193 7.99 21.03 -3.48
C LEU A 193 6.79 21.83 -2.98
N ALA A 194 6.40 21.68 -1.70
CA ALA A 194 5.30 22.45 -1.11
C ALA A 194 5.59 23.97 -1.09
N VAL A 195 6.84 24.35 -0.81
CA VAL A 195 7.29 25.76 -0.86
C VAL A 195 7.34 26.28 -2.30
N GLU A 196 7.89 25.50 -3.23
CA GLU A 196 7.99 25.87 -4.65
C GLU A 196 6.61 26.06 -5.29
N SER A 197 5.61 25.27 -4.88
CA SER A 197 4.23 25.41 -5.36
C SER A 197 3.43 26.49 -4.63
N CYS A 198 4.02 27.20 -3.65
CA CYS A 198 3.33 28.15 -2.77
C CYS A 198 2.06 27.55 -2.12
N ASP A 199 2.07 26.26 -1.75
CA ASP A 199 0.92 25.59 -1.11
C ASP A 199 0.97 25.83 0.40
N GLU A 200 0.54 27.01 0.84
CA GLU A 200 0.58 27.44 2.24
C GLU A 200 -0.12 26.47 3.18
N GLU A 201 -1.24 25.90 2.75
CA GLU A 201 -2.02 24.93 3.52
C GLU A 201 -1.29 23.59 3.65
N MET A 202 -0.53 23.14 2.64
CA MET A 202 0.35 21.97 2.75
C MET A 202 1.51 22.23 3.71
N ILE A 203 2.09 23.44 3.69
CA ILE A 203 3.16 23.83 4.61
C ILE A 203 2.63 23.88 6.05
N ALA A 204 1.45 24.47 6.27
CA ALA A 204 0.78 24.47 7.57
C ALA A 204 0.53 23.04 8.06
N SER A 205 0.01 22.19 7.17
CA SER A 205 -0.22 20.76 7.43
C SER A 205 1.05 20.02 7.88
N PHE A 206 2.22 20.37 7.33
CA PHE A 206 3.50 19.79 7.74
C PHE A 206 3.92 20.25 9.13
N ILE A 207 3.76 21.54 9.43
CA ILE A 207 4.10 22.13 10.73
C ILE A 207 3.22 21.51 11.83
N GLU A 208 1.92 21.41 11.59
CA GLU A 208 0.96 20.81 12.53
C GLU A 208 1.21 19.32 12.76
N ALA A 209 1.73 18.61 11.76
CA ALA A 209 2.02 17.19 11.85
C ALA A 209 3.34 16.85 12.56
N MET A 210 4.19 17.85 12.86
CA MET A 210 5.45 17.60 13.55
C MET A 210 5.18 17.11 14.98
N PRO A 211 5.74 15.97 15.41
CA PRO A 211 5.56 15.49 16.78
C PRO A 211 6.13 16.51 17.79
N GLU A 212 5.35 16.83 18.82
CA GLU A 212 5.76 17.76 19.89
C GLU A 212 7.06 17.26 20.56
N GLY A 213 8.12 18.08 20.54
CA GLY A 213 9.43 17.75 21.13
C GLY A 213 10.66 18.07 20.28
N ASN A 214 10.50 18.59 19.05
CA ASN A 214 11.59 18.95 18.14
C ASN A 214 11.76 20.47 17.87
N LEU A 215 11.21 21.32 18.75
CA LEU A 215 11.45 22.78 18.75
C LEU A 215 12.32 23.17 19.94
#